data_AF-A0A844EPX2-F1
#
_entry.id   AF-A0A844EPX2-F1
#
_cell.length_a   1.000
_cell.length_b   1.000
_cell.length_c   1.000
_cell.angle_alpha   90.00
_cell.angle_beta   90.00
_cell.angle_gamma   90.00
#
_symmetry.space_group_name_H-M   'P 1'
#
loop_
_entity.id
_entity.type
_entity.pdbx_description
1 polymer ?
#
loop_
_entity_poly.entity_id
_entity_poly.type
_entity_poly.pdbx_seq_one_letter_code
_entity_poly.pdbx_strand_id
1 'polypeptide(L)'
;ARGNSGVILSQIFRGFSKSTEGKQTLSAQDISDAFIAGTEIAYKSVMKPTEGTILTVVRMAASAGKKTAATTNDVVAVMDAIYEASKSAL
;
A
#
# COMPACT_ATOMS: atom_id res chain seq x y z
N ALA A 1 -4.63 7.69 -18.23
CA ALA A 1 -3.16 7.70 -18.14
C ALA A 1 -2.58 6.98 -19.35
N ARG A 2 -1.66 7.61 -20.11
CA ARG A 2 -0.93 6.94 -21.20
C ARG A 2 0.42 6.49 -20.64
N GLY A 3 0.48 5.24 -20.16
CA GLY A 3 1.67 4.59 -19.61
C GLY A 3 1.33 3.55 -18.55
N ASN A 4 2.07 2.42 -18.52
CA ASN A 4 1.85 1.33 -17.57
C ASN A 4 1.93 1.79 -16.11
N SER A 5 2.81 2.73 -15.80
CA SER A 5 2.98 3.27 -14.44
C SER A 5 1.73 3.99 -13.92
N GLY A 6 1.04 4.74 -14.78
CA GLY A 6 -0.20 5.42 -14.38
C GLY A 6 -1.36 4.44 -14.18
N VAL A 7 -1.38 3.34 -14.92
CA VAL A 7 -2.33 2.24 -14.69
C VAL A 7 -2.04 1.59 -13.34
N ILE A 8 -0.79 1.21 -13.06
CA ILE A 8 -0.41 0.57 -11.79
C ILE A 8 -0.77 1.47 -10.60
N LEU A 9 -0.42 2.76 -10.65
CA LEU A 9 -0.77 3.70 -9.60
C LEU A 9 -2.28 3.78 -9.38
N SER A 10 -3.08 3.81 -10.45
CA SER A 10 -4.53 3.80 -10.34
C SER A 10 -5.08 2.52 -9.70
N GLN A 11 -4.40 1.38 -9.87
CA GLN A 11 -4.80 0.11 -9.28
C GLN A 11 -4.45 0.04 -7.79
N ILE A 12 -3.32 0.62 -7.38
CA ILE A 12 -2.97 0.81 -5.97
C ILE A 12 -4.07 1.60 -5.26
N PHE A 13 -4.41 2.79 -5.77
CA PHE A 13 -5.44 3.63 -5.17
C PHE A 13 -6.84 3.00 -5.25
N ARG A 14 -7.14 2.19 -6.28
CA ARG A 14 -8.39 1.43 -6.34
C ARG A 14 -8.50 0.45 -5.18
N GLY A 15 -7.44 -0.31 -4.88
CA GLY A 15 -7.43 -1.24 -3.76
C GLY A 15 -7.54 -0.53 -2.42
N PHE A 16 -6.80 0.57 -2.27
CA PHE A 16 -6.90 1.43 -1.10
C PHE A 16 -8.34 1.92 -0.89
N SER A 17 -8.93 2.58 -1.90
CA SER A 17 -10.28 3.15 -1.84
C SER A 17 -11.35 2.11 -1.52
N LYS A 18 -11.21 0.88 -2.03
CA LYS A 18 -12.14 -0.20 -1.74
C LYS A 18 -12.04 -0.68 -0.29
N SER A 19 -10.82 -0.74 0.26
CA SER A 19 -10.58 -1.14 1.65
C SER A 19 -11.11 -0.11 2.68
N THR A 20 -11.19 1.15 2.27
CA THR A 20 -11.66 2.26 3.10
C THR A 20 -13.12 2.66 2.83
N GLU A 21 -13.85 1.91 2.00
CA GLU A 21 -15.21 2.26 1.59
C GLU A 21 -16.16 2.35 2.80
N GLY A 22 -16.95 3.42 2.85
CA GLY A 22 -17.92 3.66 3.94
C GLY A 22 -17.31 4.10 5.27
N LYS A 23 -15.98 4.20 5.40
CA LYS A 23 -15.30 4.64 6.62
C LYS A 23 -15.13 6.16 6.60
N GLN A 24 -15.58 6.84 7.67
CA GLN A 24 -15.35 8.29 7.85
C GLN A 24 -13.99 8.58 8.50
N THR A 25 -13.50 7.66 9.32
CA THR A 25 -12.20 7.70 9.98
C THR A 25 -11.51 6.36 9.82
N LEU A 26 -10.17 6.36 9.82
CA LEU A 26 -9.36 5.17 9.66
C LEU A 26 -8.49 4.98 10.91
N SER A 27 -8.51 3.77 11.46
CA SER A 27 -7.54 3.32 12.45
C SER A 27 -6.19 2.98 11.82
N ALA A 28 -5.18 2.73 12.64
CA ALA A 28 -3.88 2.25 12.20
C ALA A 28 -3.98 0.92 11.43
N GLN A 29 -4.87 0.02 11.86
CA GLN A 29 -5.15 -1.23 11.16
C GLN A 29 -5.82 -0.97 9.80
N ASP A 30 -6.79 -0.05 9.72
CA ASP A 30 -7.46 0.28 8.47
C ASP A 30 -6.49 0.84 7.42
N ILE A 31 -5.55 1.69 7.84
CA ILE A 31 -4.49 2.20 6.99
C ILE A 31 -3.62 1.06 6.45
N SER A 32 -3.14 0.17 7.34
CA SER A 32 -2.36 -1.01 6.95
C SER A 32 -3.12 -1.86 5.92
N ASP A 33 -4.38 -2.17 6.19
CA ASP A 33 -5.23 -3.00 5.32
C ASP A 33 -5.47 -2.34 3.97
N ALA A 34 -5.55 -1.01 3.91
CA ALA A 34 -5.68 -0.27 2.67
C ALA A 34 -4.42 -0.35 1.79
N PHE A 35 -3.22 -0.29 2.37
CA PHE A 35 -1.97 -0.50 1.64
C PHE A 35 -1.82 -1.96 1.14
N ILE A 36 -2.23 -2.94 1.96
CA ILE A 36 -2.26 -4.35 1.56
C ILE A 36 -3.19 -4.53 0.36
N ALA A 37 -4.42 -4.02 0.45
CA ALA A 37 -5.40 -4.11 -0.63
C ALA A 37 -4.90 -3.44 -1.92
N GLY A 38 -4.30 -2.25 -1.81
CA GLY A 38 -3.68 -1.56 -2.95
C GLY A 38 -2.59 -2.39 -3.61
N THR A 39 -1.71 -3.01 -2.82
CA THR A 39 -0.65 -3.90 -3.30
C THR A 39 -1.24 -5.09 -4.06
N GLU A 40 -2.21 -5.80 -3.46
CA GLU A 40 -2.80 -6.99 -4.09
C GLU A 40 -3.47 -6.68 -5.43
N ILE A 41 -4.23 -5.59 -5.51
CA ILE A 41 -4.89 -5.20 -6.77
C ILE A 41 -3.84 -4.81 -7.82
N ALA A 42 -2.81 -4.06 -7.42
CA ALA A 42 -1.75 -3.67 -8.34
C ALA A 42 -1.01 -4.87 -8.93
N TYR A 43 -0.61 -5.85 -8.10
CA TYR A 43 0.04 -7.07 -8.57
C TYR A 43 -0.87 -7.90 -9.49
N LYS A 44 -2.16 -8.04 -9.16
CA LYS A 44 -3.14 -8.76 -9.98
C LYS A 44 -3.42 -8.07 -11.32
N SER A 45 -3.20 -6.75 -11.42
CA SER A 45 -3.44 -5.98 -12.64
C SER A 45 -2.32 -6.05 -13.68
N VAL A 46 -1.17 -6.65 -13.34
CA VAL A 46 0.02 -6.73 -14.21
C VAL A 46 0.31 -8.18 -14.57
N MET A 47 0.39 -8.48 -15.86
CA MET A 47 0.60 -9.85 -16.34
C MET A 47 1.95 -10.44 -15.90
N LYS A 48 3.00 -9.61 -15.82
CA LYS A 48 4.33 -9.99 -15.33
C LYS A 48 4.86 -8.92 -14.36
N PRO A 49 4.55 -9.03 -13.06
CA PRO A 49 5.05 -8.12 -12.04
C PRO A 49 6.58 -8.07 -12.06
N THR A 50 7.15 -6.86 -11.97
CA THR A 50 8.60 -6.66 -11.97
C THR A 50 9.01 -6.01 -10.66
N GLU A 51 9.84 -6.71 -9.88
CA GLU A 51 10.51 -6.15 -8.70
C GLU A 51 11.61 -5.15 -9.14
N GLY A 52 11.96 -4.20 -8.27
CA GLY A 52 12.75 -3.02 -8.63
C GLY A 52 11.91 -1.88 -9.21
N THR A 53 10.59 -1.93 -9.07
CA THR A 53 9.65 -0.89 -9.55
C THR A 53 8.75 -0.41 -8.41
N ILE A 54 7.75 0.44 -8.72
CA ILE A 54 6.72 0.86 -7.76
C ILE A 54 6.01 -0.33 -7.07
N LEU A 55 5.98 -1.51 -7.70
CA LEU A 55 5.45 -2.72 -7.09
C LEU A 55 6.25 -3.16 -5.85
N THR A 56 7.58 -3.05 -5.90
CA THR A 56 8.45 -3.31 -4.75
C THR A 56 8.20 -2.33 -3.64
N VAL A 57 8.11 -1.03 -3.97
CA VAL A 57 7.84 0.05 -3.01
C VAL A 57 6.54 -0.23 -2.26
N VAL A 58 5.43 -0.46 -2.97
CA VAL A 58 4.12 -0.65 -2.33
C VAL A 58 4.05 -1.97 -1.55
N ARG A 59 4.73 -3.04 -2.00
CA ARG A 59 4.81 -4.31 -1.27
C ARG A 59 5.57 -4.16 0.04
N MET A 60 6.70 -3.46 0.04
CA MET A 60 7.49 -3.20 1.25
C MET A 60 6.73 -2.28 2.22
N ALA A 61 6.11 -1.23 1.71
CA ALA A 61 5.22 -0.35 2.46
C ALA A 61 4.11 -1.13 3.18
N ALA A 62 3.36 -1.96 2.45
CA ALA A 62 2.29 -2.77 3.01
C ALA A 62 2.79 -3.77 4.06
N SER A 63 3.95 -4.40 3.83
CA SER A 63 4.56 -5.33 4.80
C SER A 63 4.97 -4.63 6.09
N ALA A 64 5.55 -3.43 6.00
CA ALA A 64 5.96 -2.65 7.17
C ALA A 64 4.75 -2.13 7.95
N GLY A 65 3.76 -1.57 7.25
CA GLY A 65 2.50 -1.13 7.85
C GLY A 65 1.81 -2.26 8.61
N LYS A 66 1.72 -3.45 8.00
CA LYS A 66 1.14 -4.64 8.65
C LYS A 66 1.88 -5.03 9.93
N LYS A 67 3.21 -5.03 9.90
CA LYS A 67 4.03 -5.40 11.06
C LYS A 67 3.84 -4.42 12.21
N THR A 68 3.83 -3.12 11.92
CA THR A 68 3.68 -2.07 12.94
C THR A 68 2.26 -2.00 13.49
N ALA A 69 1.24 -2.11 12.63
CA ALA A 69 -0.16 -2.13 13.06
C ALA A 69 -0.49 -3.32 13.98
N ALA A 70 0.25 -4.44 13.85
CA ALA A 70 0.11 -5.57 14.76
C ALA A 70 0.60 -5.30 16.19
N THR A 71 1.36 -4.21 16.42
CA THR A 71 1.95 -3.89 17.74
C THR A 71 1.50 -2.56 18.30
N THR A 72 0.85 -1.69 17.52
CA THR A 72 0.37 -0.38 17.98
C THR A 72 -0.87 0.09 17.21
N ASN A 73 -1.70 0.89 17.87
CA ASN A 73 -2.82 1.61 17.26
C ASN A 73 -2.47 3.07 16.89
N ASP A 74 -1.20 3.47 17.05
CA ASP A 74 -0.72 4.79 16.65
C ASP A 74 -0.60 4.88 15.11
N VAL A 75 -1.48 5.68 14.51
CA VAL A 75 -1.52 5.91 13.06
C VAL A 75 -0.23 6.58 12.57
N VAL A 76 0.36 7.48 13.36
CA VAL A 76 1.60 8.17 12.97
C VAL A 76 2.74 7.16 12.88
N ALA A 77 2.88 6.30 13.90
CA ALA A 77 3.89 5.25 13.90
C ALA A 77 3.74 4.27 12.73
N VAL A 78 2.51 3.91 12.36
CA VAL A 78 2.25 3.05 11.17
C VAL A 78 2.63 3.77 9.87
N MET A 79 2.27 5.04 9.73
CA MET A 79 2.60 5.83 8.54
C MET A 79 4.11 6.07 8.41
N ASP A 80 4.82 6.30 9.52
CA ASP A 80 6.28 6.42 9.53
C ASP A 80 6.94 5.12 9.09
N ALA A 81 6.48 3.97 9.58
CA ALA A 81 7.00 2.66 9.16
C ALA A 81 6.76 2.41 7.65
N ILE A 82 5.58 2.79 7.14
CA ILE A 82 5.26 2.73 5.71
C ILE A 82 6.22 3.61 4.90
N TYR A 83 6.44 4.85 5.35
CA TYR A 83 7.31 5.81 4.67
C TYR A 83 8.76 5.33 4.63
N GLU A 84 9.34 4.92 5.76
CA GLU A 84 10.73 4.48 5.82
C GLU A 84 10.98 3.21 4.99
N ALA A 85 10.02 2.27 5.00
CA ALA A 85 10.09 1.09 4.14
C ALA A 85 9.98 1.43 2.65
N SER A 86 9.13 2.39 2.29
CA SER A 86 8.99 2.86 0.90
C SER A 86 10.28 3.55 0.42
N LYS A 87 10.90 4.35 1.28
CA LYS A 87 12.14 5.07 0.99
C LYS A 87 13.34 4.13 0.83
N SER A 88 13.37 3.04 1.59
CA SER A 88 14.46 2.04 1.55
C SER A 88 14.28 0.97 0.47
N ALA A 89 13.19 1.02 -0.31
CA ALA A 89 12.84 -0.04 -1.26
C ALA A 89 13.66 -0.02 -2.56
N LEU A 90 14.30 1.11 -2.88
CA LEU A 90 15.08 1.34 -4.11
C LEU A 90 16.30 2.22 -3.84
#